data_AF-A0A4S1FMU9-F1
#
_entry.id   AF-A0A4S1FMU9-F1
#
_cell.length_a   1.000
_cell.length_b   1.000
_cell.length_c   1.000
_cell.angle_alpha   90.00
_cell.angle_beta   90.00
_cell.angle_gamma   90.00
#
_symmetry.space_group_name_H-M   'P 1'
#
loop_
_entity.id
_entity.type
_entity.pdbx_description
1 polymer ?
#
loop_
_entity_poly.entity_id
_entity_poly.type
_entity_poly.pdbx_seq_one_letter_code
_entity_poly.pdbx_strand_id
1 'polypeptide(L)'
;MWPAATDAPDPNPDLPDDVRADYDEAGLVLNTSPRSAAALLRQAVQRLCAHLGEKGKNIDADIAALVQQGLDKRIQKALDIVRVVGNNAVHPGQIDLKDDRATAEKLFGLVNLIADTLISQPKHIDAMFDGLPAGAKQAIEKRDAPKQIEDKSGG
;
A
#
# COMPACT_ATOMS: atom_id res chain seq x y z
N MET A 1 -14.35 6.29 24.85
CA MET A 1 -13.92 7.40 23.98
C MET A 1 -14.34 7.00 22.58
N TRP A 2 -15.45 7.58 22.08
CA TRP A 2 -15.91 7.38 20.70
C TRP A 2 -15.05 8.27 19.78
N PRO A 3 -14.67 7.86 18.56
CA PRO A 3 -13.88 8.72 17.70
C PRO A 3 -14.69 9.98 17.37
N ALA A 4 -14.01 11.13 17.35
CA ALA A 4 -14.60 12.33 16.76
C ALA A 4 -14.98 11.97 15.32
N ALA A 5 -16.23 12.19 14.93
CA ALA A 5 -16.65 11.95 13.56
C ALA A 5 -15.78 12.80 12.63
N THR A 6 -14.96 12.13 11.83
CA THR A 6 -14.18 12.78 10.77
C THR A 6 -14.93 12.63 9.46
N ASP A 7 -14.73 13.56 8.54
CA ASP A 7 -15.25 13.41 7.17
C ASP A 7 -14.32 12.52 6.30
N ALA A 8 -13.30 11.92 6.91
CA ALA A 8 -12.37 11.04 6.21
C ALA A 8 -13.01 9.67 5.98
N PRO A 9 -12.66 8.98 4.87
CA PRO A 9 -13.08 7.59 4.66
C PRO A 9 -12.64 6.69 5.82
N ASP A 10 -13.40 5.62 6.07
CA ASP A 10 -12.98 4.63 7.07
C ASP A 10 -11.64 3.99 6.67
N PRO A 11 -10.69 3.85 7.60
CA PRO A 11 -9.41 3.19 7.32
C PRO A 11 -9.61 1.71 6.98
N ASN A 12 -8.84 1.20 6.02
CA ASN A 12 -8.79 -0.23 5.74
C ASN A 12 -8.50 -1.02 7.04
N PRO A 13 -9.26 -2.09 7.35
CA PRO A 13 -9.17 -2.81 8.62
C PRO A 13 -7.82 -3.51 8.84
N ASP A 14 -7.09 -3.84 7.78
CA ASP A 14 -5.78 -4.48 7.83
C ASP A 14 -4.61 -3.48 7.80
N LEU A 15 -4.87 -2.17 7.90
CA LEU A 15 -3.80 -1.20 8.12
C LEU A 15 -3.03 -1.52 9.41
N PRO A 16 -1.68 -1.59 9.36
CA PRO A 16 -0.84 -1.72 10.55
C PRO A 16 -1.08 -0.58 11.54
N ASP A 17 -0.92 -0.83 12.84
CA ASP A 17 -1.31 0.11 13.90
C ASP A 17 -0.67 1.49 13.78
N ASP A 18 0.61 1.57 13.42
CA ASP A 18 1.32 2.84 13.25
C ASP A 18 0.90 3.60 11.98
N VAL A 19 0.55 2.87 10.91
CA VAL A 19 -0.04 3.45 9.69
C VAL A 19 -1.45 3.95 9.96
N ARG A 20 -2.25 3.18 10.71
CA ARG A 20 -3.60 3.56 11.15
C ARG A 20 -3.58 4.81 12.02
N ALA A 21 -2.62 4.91 12.95
CA ALA A 21 -2.48 6.10 13.78
C ALA A 21 -2.26 7.38 12.95
N ASP A 22 -1.35 7.33 11.96
CA ASP A 22 -1.12 8.45 11.04
C ASP A 22 -2.38 8.76 10.19
N TYR A 23 -3.10 7.72 9.75
CA TYR A 23 -4.35 7.86 8.99
C TYR A 23 -5.46 8.54 9.82
N ASP A 24 -5.68 8.07 11.06
CA ASP A 24 -6.71 8.60 11.94
C ASP A 24 -6.38 10.06 12.33
N GLU A 25 -5.11 10.36 12.64
CA GLU A 25 -4.66 11.72 12.91
C GLU A 25 -4.86 12.64 11.69
N ALA A 26 -4.58 12.14 10.48
CA ALA A 26 -4.86 12.87 9.26
C ALA A 26 -6.35 13.23 9.16
N GLY A 27 -7.24 12.29 9.53
CA GLY A 27 -8.69 12.51 9.53
C GLY A 27 -9.12 13.62 10.49
N LEU A 28 -8.50 13.68 11.67
CA LEU A 28 -8.79 14.71 12.67
C LEU A 28 -8.42 16.12 12.19
N VAL A 29 -7.33 16.24 11.43
CA VAL A 29 -6.84 17.54 10.95
C VAL A 29 -7.28 17.89 9.53
N LEU A 30 -8.01 17.01 8.83
CA LEU A 30 -8.46 17.21 7.45
C LEU A 30 -9.15 18.56 7.24
N ASN A 31 -10.01 18.96 8.18
CA ASN A 31 -10.76 20.22 8.10
C ASN A 31 -9.93 21.45 8.47
N THR A 32 -9.08 21.33 9.48
CA THR A 32 -8.31 22.46 10.02
C THR A 32 -7.02 22.71 9.25
N SER A 33 -6.42 21.65 8.69
CA SER A 33 -5.18 21.70 7.92
C SER A 33 -5.11 20.51 6.95
N PRO A 34 -5.72 20.63 5.76
CA PRO A 34 -5.59 19.62 4.70
C PRO A 34 -4.14 19.30 4.34
N ARG A 35 -3.25 20.30 4.43
CA ARG A 35 -1.81 20.13 4.26
C ARG A 35 -1.18 19.22 5.31
N SER A 36 -1.58 19.37 6.58
CA SER A 36 -1.12 18.47 7.64
C SER A 36 -1.65 17.05 7.40
N ALA A 37 -2.92 16.91 6.99
CA ALA A 37 -3.49 15.62 6.65
C ALA A 37 -2.74 14.94 5.50
N ALA A 38 -2.41 15.67 4.43
CA ALA A 38 -1.62 15.15 3.32
C ALA A 38 -0.20 14.71 3.75
N ALA A 39 0.45 15.48 4.62
CA ALA A 39 1.77 15.12 5.15
C ALA A 39 1.72 13.83 6.01
N LEU A 40 0.71 13.70 6.86
CA LEU A 40 0.47 12.49 7.66
C LEU A 40 0.18 11.28 6.77
N LEU A 41 -0.61 11.44 5.71
CA LEU A 41 -0.89 10.36 4.75
C LEU A 41 0.36 9.92 3.97
N ARG A 42 1.28 10.84 3.65
CA ARG A 42 2.59 10.46 3.09
C ARG A 42 3.40 9.64 4.09
N GLN A 43 3.42 10.07 5.35
CA GLN A 43 4.11 9.33 6.42
C GLN A 43 3.51 7.93 6.58
N ALA A 44 2.18 7.82 6.53
CA ALA A 44 1.45 6.56 6.56
C ALA A 44 1.91 5.64 5.41
N VAL A 45 2.02 6.13 4.18
CA VAL A 45 2.55 5.34 3.04
C VAL A 45 4.00 4.93 3.24
N GLN A 46 4.84 5.83 3.76
CA GLN A 46 6.24 5.51 4.05
C GLN A 46 6.38 4.37 5.08
N ARG A 47 5.56 4.39 6.14
CA ARG A 47 5.47 3.29 7.12
C ARG A 47 4.91 2.03 6.50
N LEU A 48 3.89 2.15 5.65
CA LEU A 48 3.32 1.02 4.92
C LEU A 48 4.36 0.31 4.07
N CYS A 49 5.22 1.05 3.36
CA CYS A 49 6.36 0.47 2.63
C CYS A 49 7.29 -0.34 3.56
N ALA A 50 7.52 0.11 4.80
CA ALA A 50 8.33 -0.63 5.77
C ALA A 50 7.68 -1.99 6.14
N HIS A 51 6.36 -2.01 6.33
CA HIS A 51 5.59 -3.24 6.57
C HIS A 51 5.58 -4.19 5.37
N LEU A 52 5.79 -3.68 4.16
CA LEU A 52 5.93 -4.47 2.94
C LEU A 52 7.34 -5.01 2.71
N GLY A 53 8.26 -4.86 3.68
CA GLY A 53 9.62 -5.39 3.63
C GLY A 53 10.68 -4.39 3.20
N GLU A 54 10.31 -3.13 2.95
CA GLU A 54 11.25 -2.07 2.60
C GLU A 54 11.80 -1.33 3.83
N LYS A 55 12.69 -0.34 3.60
CA LYS A 55 13.37 0.36 4.69
C LYS A 55 12.49 1.42 5.36
N GLY A 56 11.49 1.95 4.67
CA GLY A 56 10.63 3.01 5.17
C GLY A 56 11.37 4.32 5.44
N LYS A 57 12.54 4.53 4.83
CA LYS A 57 13.39 5.72 5.06
C LYS A 57 13.28 6.73 3.93
N ASN A 58 13.05 6.24 2.73
CA ASN A 58 12.95 7.04 1.53
C ASN A 58 11.92 6.38 0.62
N ILE A 59 10.74 7.00 0.56
CA ILE A 59 9.60 6.51 -0.21
C ILE A 59 9.93 6.32 -1.70
N ASP A 60 10.79 7.15 -2.31
CA ASP A 60 11.23 6.95 -3.70
C ASP A 60 12.00 5.63 -3.87
N ALA A 61 12.95 5.38 -2.97
CA ALA A 61 13.77 4.18 -2.99
C ALA A 61 12.93 2.93 -2.68
N ASP A 62 12.01 3.04 -1.72
CA ASP A 62 11.13 1.94 -1.34
C ASP A 62 10.16 1.59 -2.49
N ILE A 63 9.57 2.58 -3.17
CA ILE A 63 8.74 2.33 -4.37
C ILE A 63 9.56 1.62 -5.46
N ALA A 64 10.79 2.08 -5.72
CA ALA A 64 11.64 1.47 -6.74
C ALA A 64 11.97 0.00 -6.42
N ALA A 65 12.19 -0.33 -5.14
CA ALA A 65 12.45 -1.69 -4.69
C ALA A 65 11.20 -2.59 -4.80
N LEU A 66 10.02 -2.09 -4.40
CA LEU A 66 8.76 -2.83 -4.57
C LEU A 66 8.47 -3.13 -6.04
N VAL A 67 8.76 -2.19 -6.95
CA VAL A 67 8.64 -2.42 -8.41
C VAL A 67 9.56 -3.53 -8.89
N GLN A 68 10.78 -3.62 -8.36
CA GLN A 68 11.70 -4.73 -8.69
C GLN A 68 11.19 -6.09 -8.17
N GLN A 69 10.38 -6.08 -7.11
CA GLN A 69 9.71 -7.27 -6.57
C GLN A 69 8.41 -7.64 -7.33
N GLY A 70 8.06 -6.89 -8.37
CA GLY A 70 6.90 -7.19 -9.22
C GLY A 70 5.62 -6.45 -8.84
N LEU A 71 5.72 -5.31 -8.14
CA LEU A 71 4.57 -4.47 -7.83
C LEU A 71 3.76 -4.09 -9.09
N ASP A 72 2.43 -4.19 -9.02
CA ASP A 72 1.54 -3.78 -10.10
C ASP A 72 1.73 -2.29 -10.42
N LYS A 73 1.86 -1.96 -11.72
CA LYS A 73 2.10 -0.60 -12.19
C LYS A 73 1.04 0.42 -11.76
N ARG A 74 -0.20 -0.03 -11.50
CA ARG A 74 -1.28 0.83 -11.00
C ARG A 74 -1.04 1.20 -9.54
N ILE A 75 -0.53 0.27 -8.73
CA ILE A 75 -0.17 0.52 -7.34
C ILE A 75 1.08 1.38 -7.24
N GLN A 76 2.06 1.17 -8.11
CA GLN A 76 3.19 2.10 -8.26
C GLN A 76 2.69 3.53 -8.49
N LYS A 77 1.77 3.73 -9.45
CA LYS A 77 1.19 5.06 -9.71
C LYS A 77 0.47 5.63 -8.48
N ALA A 78 -0.25 4.82 -7.72
CA ALA A 78 -0.91 5.25 -6.50
C ALA A 78 0.12 5.75 -5.46
N LEU A 79 1.19 4.99 -5.22
CA LEU A 79 2.29 5.37 -4.34
C LEU A 79 2.97 6.67 -4.80
N ASP A 80 3.25 6.79 -6.10
CA ASP A 80 3.84 7.99 -6.69
C ASP A 80 2.96 9.23 -6.53
N ILE A 81 1.63 9.09 -6.66
CA ILE A 81 0.70 10.19 -6.42
C ILE A 81 0.81 10.66 -4.97
N VAL A 82 0.73 9.75 -3.99
CA VAL A 82 0.79 10.12 -2.56
C VAL A 82 2.15 10.75 -2.22
N ARG A 83 3.23 10.26 -2.83
CA ARG A 83 4.58 10.81 -2.65
C ARG A 83 4.73 12.24 -3.17
N VAL A 84 4.22 12.51 -4.37
CA VAL A 84 4.37 13.81 -5.06
C VAL A 84 3.43 14.86 -4.45
N VAL A 85 2.20 14.45 -4.15
CA VAL A 85 1.17 15.32 -3.58
C VAL A 85 1.56 15.66 -2.14
N GLY A 86 1.78 16.96 -1.89
CA GLY A 86 2.19 17.56 -0.61
C GLY A 86 3.72 17.67 -0.37
N ASN A 87 4.56 17.34 -1.36
CA ASN A 87 5.97 17.74 -1.38
C ASN A 87 6.19 18.93 -2.34
N ASN A 88 5.38 19.05 -3.39
CA ASN A 88 5.55 20.01 -4.48
C ASN A 88 4.27 20.83 -4.76
N ALA A 89 3.67 21.47 -3.75
CA ALA A 89 2.49 22.34 -3.93
C ALA A 89 2.72 23.58 -4.84
N VAL A 90 3.81 23.64 -5.61
CA VAL A 90 4.17 24.79 -6.44
C VAL A 90 4.90 24.37 -7.72
N HIS A 91 4.16 24.07 -8.79
CA HIS A 91 4.65 24.25 -10.17
C HIS A 91 3.52 24.78 -11.05
N PRO A 92 3.59 26.04 -11.54
CA PRO A 92 2.59 26.60 -12.43
C PRO A 92 2.54 25.82 -13.76
N GLY A 93 1.38 25.25 -14.14
CA GLY A 93 1.14 24.68 -15.47
C GLY A 93 0.77 23.19 -15.54
N GLN A 94 0.69 22.47 -14.42
CA GLN A 94 0.05 21.15 -14.33
C GLN A 94 -1.17 21.21 -13.40
N ILE A 95 -1.95 20.12 -13.31
CA ILE A 95 -3.11 19.99 -12.40
C ILE A 95 -2.78 20.67 -11.07
N ASP A 96 -3.64 21.59 -10.63
CA ASP A 96 -3.46 22.37 -9.41
C ASP A 96 -3.55 21.43 -8.19
N LEU A 97 -2.45 20.76 -7.88
CA LEU A 97 -2.28 19.86 -6.74
C LEU A 97 -1.96 20.71 -5.50
N LYS A 98 -2.86 21.65 -5.19
CA LYS A 98 -2.83 22.34 -3.90
C LYS A 98 -3.08 21.32 -2.81
N ASP A 99 -2.47 21.56 -1.65
CA ASP A 99 -2.80 20.88 -0.41
C ASP A 99 -4.18 21.34 0.10
N ASP A 100 -5.21 21.16 -0.73
CA ASP A 100 -6.59 21.43 -0.44
C ASP A 100 -7.28 20.17 0.10
N ARG A 101 -8.47 20.38 0.67
CA ARG A 101 -9.24 19.30 1.29
C ARG A 101 -9.57 18.18 0.30
N ALA A 102 -9.96 18.53 -0.92
CA ALA A 102 -10.33 17.56 -1.96
C ALA A 102 -9.14 16.67 -2.38
N THR A 103 -7.94 17.22 -2.35
CA THR A 103 -6.71 16.48 -2.61
C THR A 103 -6.38 15.55 -1.45
N ALA A 104 -6.47 16.02 -0.20
CA ALA A 104 -6.27 15.17 0.98
C ALA A 104 -7.29 14.02 1.03
N GLU A 105 -8.57 14.25 0.71
CA GLU A 105 -9.60 13.21 0.60
C GLU A 105 -9.23 12.10 -0.40
N LYS A 106 -8.66 12.47 -1.56
CA LYS A 106 -8.18 11.47 -2.53
C LYS A 106 -7.01 10.66 -1.99
N LEU A 107 -6.13 11.27 -1.21
CA LEU A 107 -4.99 10.57 -0.60
C LEU A 107 -5.44 9.49 0.39
N PHE A 108 -6.48 9.73 1.20
CA PHE A 108 -7.07 8.69 2.06
C PHE A 108 -7.52 7.47 1.24
N GLY A 109 -8.20 7.72 0.13
CA GLY A 109 -8.62 6.67 -0.79
C GLY A 109 -7.45 5.89 -1.38
N LEU A 110 -6.35 6.57 -1.73
CA LEU A 110 -5.15 5.90 -2.24
C LEU A 110 -4.46 5.05 -1.18
N VAL A 111 -4.34 5.53 0.07
CA VAL A 111 -3.77 4.74 1.18
C VAL A 111 -4.59 3.46 1.38
N ASN A 112 -5.92 3.57 1.40
CA ASN A 112 -6.80 2.40 1.52
C ASN A 112 -6.66 1.43 0.34
N LEU A 113 -6.57 1.95 -0.89
CA LEU A 113 -6.37 1.12 -2.09
C LEU A 113 -5.05 0.34 -2.04
N ILE A 114 -3.97 0.99 -1.60
CA ILE A 114 -2.66 0.36 -1.46
C ILE A 114 -2.71 -0.72 -0.39
N ALA A 115 -3.28 -0.43 0.78
CA ALA A 115 -3.45 -1.41 1.86
C ALA A 115 -4.33 -2.59 1.44
N ASP A 116 -5.44 -2.33 0.74
CA ASP A 116 -6.32 -3.38 0.24
C ASP A 116 -5.58 -4.32 -0.72
N THR A 117 -4.87 -3.75 -1.69
CA THR A 117 -4.20 -4.54 -2.73
C THR A 117 -2.99 -5.30 -2.20
N LEU A 118 -2.21 -4.71 -1.30
CA LEU A 118 -0.93 -5.26 -0.85
C LEU A 118 -1.01 -6.02 0.47
N ILE A 119 -2.10 -5.87 1.23
CA ILE A 119 -2.28 -6.53 2.53
C ILE A 119 -3.58 -7.33 2.55
N SER A 120 -4.73 -6.68 2.40
CA SER A 120 -6.03 -7.34 2.58
C SER A 120 -6.27 -8.45 1.56
N GLN A 121 -6.02 -8.20 0.27
CA GLN A 121 -6.21 -9.18 -0.79
C GLN A 121 -5.28 -10.39 -0.64
N PRO A 122 -3.94 -10.24 -0.48
CA PRO A 122 -3.06 -11.37 -0.19
C PRO A 122 -3.51 -12.17 1.02
N LYS A 123 -3.79 -11.49 2.14
CA LYS A 123 -4.27 -12.13 3.38
C LYS A 123 -5.55 -12.94 3.16
N HIS A 124 -6.49 -12.40 2.39
CA HIS A 124 -7.73 -13.11 2.07
C HIS A 124 -7.49 -14.34 1.19
N ILE A 125 -6.66 -14.20 0.15
CA ILE A 125 -6.32 -15.30 -0.77
C ILE A 125 -5.59 -16.41 -0.01
N ASP A 126 -4.61 -16.05 0.83
CA ASP A 126 -3.83 -17.00 1.64
C ASP A 126 -4.75 -17.76 2.60
N ALA A 127 -5.68 -17.09 3.27
CA ALA A 127 -6.65 -17.74 4.14
C ALA A 127 -7.55 -18.73 3.38
N MET A 128 -7.98 -18.39 2.16
CA MET A 128 -8.76 -19.30 1.32
C MET A 128 -7.92 -20.49 0.84
N PHE A 129 -6.68 -20.25 0.43
CA PHE A 129 -5.74 -21.28 0.01
C PHE A 129 -5.42 -22.22 1.17
N ASP A 130 -5.27 -21.68 2.38
CA ASP A 130 -5.00 -22.45 3.58
C ASP A 130 -6.16 -23.36 3.99
N GLY A 131 -7.39 -22.95 3.66
CA GLY A 131 -8.59 -23.78 3.82
C GLY A 131 -8.70 -24.95 2.84
N LEU A 132 -7.82 -25.08 1.84
CA LEU A 132 -7.89 -26.19 0.87
C LEU A 132 -7.55 -27.54 1.52
N PRO A 133 -8.19 -28.65 1.07
CA PRO A 133 -7.84 -29.99 1.53
C PRO A 133 -6.37 -30.34 1.26
N ALA A 134 -5.75 -31.08 2.19
CA ALA A 134 -4.32 -31.45 2.08
C ALA A 134 -3.96 -32.16 0.76
N GLY A 135 -4.85 -33.01 0.24
CA GLY A 135 -4.64 -33.67 -1.06
C GLY A 135 -4.59 -32.70 -2.24
N ALA A 136 -5.38 -31.61 -2.21
CA ALA A 136 -5.35 -30.57 -3.23
C ALA A 136 -4.06 -29.74 -3.15
N LYS A 137 -3.62 -29.39 -1.92
CA LYS A 137 -2.33 -28.70 -1.71
C LYS A 137 -1.15 -29.53 -2.22
N GLN A 138 -1.11 -30.83 -1.89
CA GLN A 138 -0.08 -31.75 -2.40
C GLN A 138 -0.08 -31.88 -3.93
N ALA A 139 -1.26 -31.84 -4.56
CA ALA A 139 -1.36 -31.87 -6.02
C ALA A 139 -0.79 -30.59 -6.66
N ILE A 140 -1.03 -29.43 -6.05
CA ILE A 140 -0.47 -28.14 -6.46
C ILE A 140 1.06 -28.15 -6.30
N GLU A 141 1.58 -28.58 -5.15
CA GLU A 141 3.02 -28.70 -4.91
C GLU A 141 3.71 -29.61 -5.93
N LYS A 142 3.11 -30.77 -6.25
CA LYS A 142 3.63 -31.68 -7.28
C LYS A 142 3.63 -31.06 -8.68
N ARG A 143 2.63 -30.24 -9.01
CA ARG A 143 2.55 -29.53 -10.30
C ARG A 143 3.64 -28.47 -10.43
N ASP A 144 3.89 -27.73 -9.35
CA ASP A 144 4.80 -26.57 -9.34
C ASP A 144 6.26 -26.97 -9.05
N ALA A 145 6.51 -28.22 -8.65
CA ALA A 145 7.85 -28.76 -8.48
C ALA A 145 8.67 -28.68 -9.80
N PRO A 146 9.92 -28.18 -9.76
CA PRO A 146 10.76 -28.12 -10.94
C PRO A 146 11.03 -29.53 -11.49
N LYS A 147 10.86 -29.71 -12.80
CA LYS A 147 11.21 -30.97 -13.47
C LYS A 147 12.70 -31.24 -13.28
N GLN A 148 13.06 -32.34 -12.62
CA GLN A 148 14.44 -32.80 -12.58
C GLN A 148 14.90 -33.01 -14.02
N ILE A 149 15.94 -32.29 -14.43
CA ILE A 149 16.65 -32.55 -15.67
C ILE A 149 17.41 -33.86 -15.42
N GLU A 150 16.90 -34.97 -15.95
CA GLU A 150 17.65 -36.21 -16.01
C GLU A 150 18.88 -35.96 -16.89
N ASP A 151 20.02 -35.78 -16.25
CA ASP A 151 21.32 -35.67 -16.91
C ASP A 151 21.63 -37.03 -17.55
N LYS A 152 21.25 -37.21 -18.81
CA LYS A 152 21.68 -38.34 -19.64
C LYS A 152 23.14 -38.13 -20.05
N SER A 153 24.05 -38.16 -19.09
CA SER A 153 25.47 -38.41 -19.34
C SER A 153 25.68 -39.93 -19.36
N GLY A 154 25.44 -40.54 -20.52
CA GLY A 154 25.72 -41.95 -20.75
C GLY A 154 25.78 -42.27 -22.24
N GLY A 155 27.00 -42.42 -22.77
CA GLY A 155 27.29 -42.86 -24.13
C GLY A 155 28.60 -42.32 -24.66
#